data_AF-A0A1M4N2M3-F1
#
_entry.id   AF-A0A1M4N2M3-F1
#
_cell.length_a   1.000
_cell.length_b   1.000
_cell.length_c   1.000
_cell.angle_alpha   90.00
_cell.angle_beta   90.00
_cell.angle_gamma   90.00
#
_symmetry.space_group_name_H-M   'P 1'
#
loop_
_entity.id
_entity.type
_entity.pdbx_description
1 polymer ?
#
loop_
_entity_poly.entity_id
_entity_poly.type
_entity_poly.pdbx_seq_one_letter_code
_entity_poly.pdbx_strand_id
1 'polypeptide(L)' 'MLLVIGIMIFGGAMGGLIASRRKGTRSDVIHYIATYAVIFAIIGVLAQVILLRNIS' A
#
# COMPACT_ATOMS: atom_id res chain seq x y z
N MET A 1 9.27 2.28 10.84
CA MET A 1 7.83 2.02 11.03
C MET A 1 6.97 3.10 10.37
N LEU A 2 7.18 4.40 10.63
CA LEU A 2 6.44 5.48 9.94
C LEU A 2 6.49 5.39 8.41
N LEU A 3 7.66 5.10 7.84
CA LEU A 3 7.82 4.95 6.38
C LEU A 3 6.93 3.84 5.82
N VAL A 4 6.90 2.67 6.47
CA VAL A 4 6.06 1.53 6.07
C VAL A 4 4.57 1.90 6.13
N ILE A 5 4.12 2.54 7.21
CA ILE A 5 2.72 2.95 7.39
C ILE A 5 2.31 3.96 6.32
N GLY A 6 3.16 4.95 6.02
CA GLY A 6 2.90 5.95 4.99
C GLY A 6 2.74 5.32 3.61
N ILE A 7 3.66 4.42 3.24
CA ILE A 7 3.64 3.71 1.95
C ILE A 7 2.41 2.79 1.87
N MET A 8 2.08 2.07 2.94
CA MET A 8 0.89 1.22 3.04
C MET A 8 -0.41 2.00 2.80
N ILE A 9 -0.59 3.14 3.48
CA ILE A 9 -1.79 3.99 3.34
C ILE A 9 -1.88 4.52 1.91
N PHE A 10 -0.76 4.98 1.35
CA PHE A 10 -0.70 5.44 -0.03
C PHE A 10 -1.11 4.34 -1.03
N GLY A 11 -0.61 3.12 -0.83
CA GLY A 11 -1.00 1.95 -1.62
C GLY A 11 -2.49 1.66 -1.54
N GLY A 12 -3.03 1.56 -0.32
CA GLY A 12 -4.45 1.31 -0.10
C GLY A 12 -5.35 2.38 -0.74
N ALA A 13 -4.97 3.66 -0.63
CA ALA A 13 -5.67 4.76 -1.28
C ALA A 13 -5.66 4.62 -2.81
N MET A 14 -4.50 4.28 -3.41
CA MET A 14 -4.41 3.99 -4.84
C MET A 14 -5.31 2.82 -5.25
N GLY A 15 -5.29 1.71 -4.50
CA GLY A 15 -6.15 0.55 -4.76
C GLY A 15 -7.63 0.92 -4.76
N GLY A 16 -8.06 1.68 -3.76
CA GLY A 16 -9.44 2.19 -3.66
C GLY A 16 -9.83 3.11 -4.81
N LEU A 17 -8.94 4.03 -5.22
CA LEU A 17 -9.17 4.91 -6.37
C LEU A 17 -9.29 4.11 -7.68
N ILE A 18 -8.42 3.12 -7.89
CA ILE A 18 -8.45 2.26 -9.08
C ILE A 18 -9.76 1.46 -9.13
N ALA A 19 -10.18 0.87 -8.02
CA ALA A 19 -11.42 0.10 -7.96
C ALA A 19 -12.66 0.99 -8.16
N SER A 20 -12.66 2.18 -7.57
CA SER A 20 -13.74 3.16 -7.73
C SER A 20 -13.90 3.58 -9.20
N ARG A 21 -12.78 3.76 -9.92
CA ARG A 21 -12.80 4.05 -11.36
C ARG A 21 -13.35 2.91 -12.21
N ARG A 22 -13.24 1.67 -11.73
CA ARG A 22 -13.76 0.47 -12.41
C ARG A 22 -15.24 0.20 -12.10
N LYS A 23 -15.91 1.09 -11.36
CA LYS A 23 -17.32 0.92 -10.93
C LYS A 23 -17.55 -0.42 -10.19
N GLY A 24 -16.53 -0.92 -9.48
CA GLY A 24 -16.63 -2.15 -8.70
C GLY A 24 -17.64 -2.02 -7.54
N THR A 25 -18.12 -3.15 -7.05
CA THR A 25 -18.98 -3.18 -5.86
C THR A 25 -18.22 -2.66 -4.63
N ARG A 26 -18.92 -2.27 -3.56
CA ARG A 26 -18.26 -1.85 -2.31
C ARG A 26 -17.30 -2.91 -1.78
N SER A 27 -17.67 -4.19 -1.89
CA SER A 27 -16.79 -5.32 -1.55
C SER A 27 -15.53 -5.36 -2.40
N ASP A 28 -15.63 -5.13 -3.71
CA ASP A 28 -14.46 -5.11 -4.60
C ASP A 28 -13.51 -3.96 -4.25
N VAL A 29 -14.06 -2.78 -3.94
CA VAL A 29 -13.27 -1.61 -3.54
C VAL A 29 -12.52 -1.89 -2.24
N ILE A 30 -13.18 -2.44 -1.23
CA ILE A 30 -12.54 -2.78 0.05
C ILE A 30 -11.44 -3.82 -0.15
N HIS A 31 -11.70 -4.85 -0.96
CA HIS A 31 -10.69 -5.86 -1.24
C HIS A 31 -9.48 -5.26 -1.97
N TYR A 32 -9.70 -4.40 -2.97
CA TYR A 32 -8.61 -3.67 -3.64
C TYR A 32 -7.80 -2.79 -2.69
N ILE A 33 -8.46 -2.06 -1.79
CA ILE A 33 -7.78 -1.25 -0.76
C ILE A 33 -6.88 -2.16 0.09
N ALA A 34 -7.41 -3.28 0.58
CA ALA A 34 -6.66 -4.21 1.41
C ALA A 34 -5.48 -4.84 0.66
N THR A 35 -5.71 -5.32 -0.57
CA THR A 35 -4.66 -5.94 -1.40
C THR A 35 -3.54 -4.95 -1.69
N TYR A 36 -3.87 -3.72 -2.12
CA TYR A 36 -2.85 -2.72 -2.40
C TYR A 36 -2.14 -2.24 -1.13
N ALA A 37 -2.85 -2.10 0.00
CA ALA A 37 -2.22 -1.76 1.28
C ALA A 37 -1.17 -2.81 1.67
N VAL A 38 -1.49 -4.11 1.56
CA VAL A 38 -0.56 -5.20 1.88
C VAL A 38 0.66 -5.19 0.95
N ILE A 39 0.45 -5.07 -0.37
CA ILE A 39 1.56 -5.00 -1.35
C ILE A 39 2.49 -3.83 -0.99
N PHE A 40 1.93 -2.65 -0.74
CA PHE A 40 2.73 -1.47 -0.41
C PHE A 40 3.38 -1.55 0.97
N ALA A 41 2.76 -2.20 1.96
CA ALA A 41 3.40 -2.46 3.25
C ALA A 41 4.66 -3.32 3.07
N ILE A 42 4.59 -4.38 2.25
CA ILE A 42 5.75 -5.23 1.94
C ILE A 42 6.85 -4.42 1.26
N ILE A 43 6.51 -3.63 0.23
CA ILE A 43 7.46 -2.74 -0.45
C ILE A 43 8.08 -1.75 0.55
N GLY A 44 7.29 -1.19 1.46
CA GLY A 44 7.75 -0.26 2.48
C GLY A 44 8.74 -0.90 3.47
N VAL A 45 8.52 -2.15 3.88
CA VAL A 45 9.48 -2.89 4.73
C VAL A 45 10.79 -3.11 3.99
N LEU A 46 10.72 -3.57 2.73
CA LEU A 46 11.92 -3.77 1.90
C LEU A 46 12.70 -2.46 1.73
N ALA A 47 12.01 -1.37 1.37
CA ALA A 47 12.60 -0.05 1.25
C ALA A 47 13.23 0.41 2.58
N GLN A 48 12.54 0.20 3.70
CA GLN A 48 13.07 0.56 5.02
C GLN A 48 14.35 -0.23 5.36
N VAL A 49 14.38 -1.54 5.11
CA VAL A 49 15.57 -2.38 5.36
C VAL A 49 16.75 -1.93 4.49
N ILE A 50 16.52 -1.68 3.21
CA ILE A 50 17.54 -1.22 2.27
C ILE A 50 18.11 0.13 2.72
N LEU A 51 17.24 1.09 3.08
CA LEU A 51 17.67 2.40 3.56
C LEU A 51 18.48 2.28 4.84
N LEU A 52 18.01 1.49 5.81
CA LEU A 52 18.74 1.25 7.05
C LEU A 52 20.13 0.69 6.80
N ARG A 53 20.26 -0.25 5.85
CA ARG A 53 21.51 -0.97 5.59
C ARG A 53 22.54 -0.18 4.78
N ASN A 54 22.11 0.82 4.01
CA ASN A 54 22.99 1.64 3.17
C ASN A 54 23.33 2.99 3.80
N ILE A 55 22.56 3.42 4.81
CA ILE A 55 22.78 4.67 5.55
C ILE A 55 23.57 4.40 6.85
N SER A 56 23.57 3.16 7.34
CA SER A 56 24.42 2.68 8.44
C SER A 56 25.83 2.34 7.97
#